data_AF-A0A3R9TQD4-F1
#
_entry.id   AF-A0A3R9TQD4-F1
#
_cell.length_a   1.000
_cell.length_b   1.000
_cell.length_c   1.000
_cell.angle_alpha   90.00
_cell.angle_beta   90.00
_cell.angle_gamma   90.00
#
_symmetry.space_group_name_H-M   'P 1'
#
loop_
_entity.id
_entity.type
_entity.pdbx_description
1 polymer ?
#
loop_
_entity_poly.entity_id
_entity_poly.type
_entity_poly.pdbx_seq_one_letter_code
_entity_poly.pdbx_strand_id
1 'polypeptide(L)' 'LEQALKVDADLLDEKQLDALNSAKESLKAQLEGSDIQAIEHAVQQLKVHSDAFAALRMNRHIDHALKGTKLDDWSKSN' A
#
# COMPACT_ATOMS: atom_id res chain seq x y z
N LEU A 1 4.67 -4.16 -4.52
CA LEU A 1 3.55 -4.36 -3.57
C LEU A 1 3.92 -5.27 -2.41
N GLU A 2 4.45 -6.48 -2.64
CA GLU A 2 4.69 -7.45 -1.56
C GLU A 2 5.68 -6.99 -0.49
N GLN A 3 6.77 -6.34 -0.89
CA GLN A 3 7.72 -5.76 0.08
C GLN A 3 7.10 -4.62 0.89
N ALA A 4 6.21 -3.83 0.27
CA ALA A 4 5.49 -2.78 0.98
C ALA A 4 4.54 -3.38 2.02
N LEU A 5 3.80 -4.43 1.68
CA LEU A 5 2.92 -5.12 2.63
C LEU A 5 3.69 -5.71 3.82
N LYS A 6 4.89 -6.25 3.60
CA LYS A 6 5.71 -6.76 4.71
C LYS A 6 6.09 -5.70 5.75
N VAL A 7 6.26 -4.46 5.32
CA VAL A 7 6.77 -3.35 6.16
C VAL A 7 5.65 -2.49 6.72
N ASP A 8 4.55 -2.37 5.98
CA ASP A 8 3.51 -1.38 6.21
C ASP A 8 2.11 -1.99 6.36
N ALA A 9 1.97 -3.32 6.47
CA ALA A 9 0.64 -3.95 6.63
C ALA A 9 -0.12 -3.45 7.87
N ASP A 10 0.56 -2.92 8.89
CA ASP A 10 -0.07 -2.32 10.07
C ASP A 10 -0.91 -1.07 9.74
N LEU A 11 -0.68 -0.45 8.58
CA LEU A 11 -1.47 0.68 8.09
C LEU A 11 -2.86 0.28 7.59
N LEU A 12 -3.09 -1.01 7.37
CA LEU A 12 -4.35 -1.54 6.85
C LEU A 12 -5.14 -2.20 7.98
N ASP A 13 -6.45 -1.98 8.00
CA ASP A 13 -7.33 -2.83 8.80
C ASP A 13 -7.50 -4.21 8.16
N GLU A 14 -8.03 -5.16 8.94
CA GLU A 14 -8.19 -6.56 8.50
C GLU A 14 -8.97 -6.69 7.18
N LYS A 15 -10.01 -5.86 6.96
CA LYS A 15 -10.81 -5.89 5.72
C LYS A 15 -10.05 -5.32 4.55
N GLN A 16 -9.28 -4.25 4.76
CA GLN A 16 -8.45 -3.66 3.71
C GLN A 16 -7.32 -4.61 3.28
N LEU A 17 -6.69 -5.29 4.25
CA LEU A 17 -5.66 -6.28 3.99
C LEU A 17 -6.23 -7.49 3.24
N ASP A 18 -7.38 -7.99 3.67
CA ASP A 18 -8.09 -9.10 3.02
C ASP A 18 -8.48 -8.74 1.56
N ALA A 19 -9.05 -7.55 1.35
CA ALA A 19 -9.45 -7.09 0.01
C ALA A 19 -8.24 -6.96 -0.93
N LEU A 20 -7.12 -6.41 -0.43
CA LEU A 20 -5.90 -6.27 -1.22
C LEU A 20 -5.27 -7.62 -1.57
N ASN A 21 -5.26 -8.58 -0.62
CA ASN A 21 -4.77 -9.93 -0.89
C ASN A 21 -5.67 -10.68 -1.87
N SER A 22 -6.98 -10.60 -1.68
CA SER A 22 -7.98 -11.19 -2.59
C SER A 22 -7.85 -10.64 -4.01
N ALA A 23 -7.67 -9.33 -4.18
CA ALA A 23 -7.45 -8.73 -5.50
C ALA A 23 -6.13 -9.20 -6.14
N LYS A 24 -5.08 -9.40 -5.33
CA LYS A 24 -3.78 -9.92 -5.78
C LYS A 24 -3.89 -11.37 -6.25
N GLU A 25 -4.60 -12.22 -5.50
CA GLU A 25 -4.85 -13.61 -5.85
C GLU A 25 -5.73 -13.72 -7.10
N SER A 26 -6.77 -12.89 -7.20
CA SER A 26 -7.63 -12.82 -8.38
C SER A 26 -6.83 -12.46 -9.63
N LEU A 27 -6.00 -11.41 -9.58
CA LEU A 27 -5.12 -11.06 -10.69
C LEU A 27 -4.17 -12.21 -11.05
N LYS A 28 -3.58 -12.87 -10.06
CA LYS A 28 -2.69 -14.02 -10.29
C LYS A 28 -3.41 -15.15 -11.04
N ALA A 29 -4.64 -15.48 -10.64
CA ALA A 29 -5.45 -16.49 -11.31
C ALA A 29 -5.80 -16.09 -12.75
N GLN A 30 -6.15 -14.82 -13.00
CA GLN A 30 -6.44 -14.35 -14.37
C GLN A 30 -5.22 -14.38 -15.28
N LEU A 31 -4.02 -14.16 -14.73
CA LEU A 31 -2.76 -14.26 -15.48
C LEU A 31 -2.41 -15.69 -15.94
N GLU A 32 -3.05 -16.73 -15.37
CA GLU A 32 -2.93 -18.11 -15.86
C GLU A 32 -3.80 -18.38 -17.09
N GLY A 33 -4.77 -17.49 -17.37
CA GLY A 33 -5.64 -17.55 -18.53
C GLY A 33 -5.12 -16.75 -19.73
N SER A 34 -6.01 -16.48 -20.68
CA SER A 34 -5.70 -15.66 -21.87
C SER A 34 -6.78 -14.60 -22.15
N ASP A 35 -7.69 -14.38 -21.21
CA ASP A 35 -8.71 -13.34 -21.31
C ASP A 35 -8.13 -11.99 -20.87
N ILE A 36 -7.72 -11.20 -21.88
CA ILE A 36 -7.14 -9.87 -21.67
C ILE A 36 -8.12 -8.95 -20.93
N GLN A 37 -9.42 -9.04 -21.19
CA GLN A 37 -10.41 -8.20 -20.51
C GLN A 37 -10.54 -8.56 -19.03
N ALA A 38 -10.51 -9.84 -18.69
CA ALA A 38 -10.51 -10.29 -17.31
C ALA A 38 -9.24 -9.86 -16.56
N ILE A 39 -8.08 -9.91 -17.22
CA ILE A 39 -6.81 -9.42 -16.66
C ILE A 39 -6.88 -7.90 -16.43
N GLU A 40 -7.35 -7.11 -17.40
CA GLU A 40 -7.49 -5.66 -17.26
C GLU A 40 -8.41 -5.31 -16.08
N HIS A 41 -9.54 -5.99 -15.96
CA HIS A 41 -10.46 -5.78 -14.85
C HIS A 41 -9.80 -6.11 -13.49
N ALA A 42 -9.10 -7.25 -13.39
CA ALA A 42 -8.38 -7.63 -12.16
C ALA A 42 -7.26 -6.64 -11.80
N VAL A 43 -6.55 -6.10 -12.80
CA VAL A 43 -5.56 -5.03 -12.60
C VAL A 43 -6.23 -3.77 -12.03
N GLN A 44 -7.37 -3.35 -12.57
CA GLN A 44 -8.09 -2.16 -12.05
C GLN A 44 -8.55 -2.37 -10.61
N GLN A 45 -9.08 -3.55 -10.28
CA GLN A 45 -9.49 -3.88 -8.91
C GLN A 45 -8.30 -3.83 -7.95
N LEU A 46 -7.16 -4.45 -8.30
CA LEU A 46 -5.95 -4.39 -7.49
C LEU A 46 -5.44 -2.94 -7.34
N LYS A 47 -5.52 -2.15 -8.41
CA LYS A 47 -5.08 -0.75 -8.42
C LYS A 47 -5.79 0.07 -7.36
N VAL A 48 -7.12 -0.01 -7.26
CA VAL A 48 -7.93 0.73 -6.27
C VAL A 48 -7.43 0.49 -4.85
N HIS A 49 -7.22 -0.77 -4.47
CA HIS A 49 -6.73 -1.12 -3.13
C HIS A 49 -5.27 -0.72 -2.92
N SER A 50 -4.43 -0.89 -3.93
CA SER A 50 -3.01 -0.54 -3.85
C SER A 50 -2.75 0.98 -3.80
N ASP A 51 -3.58 1.78 -4.45
CA ASP A 51 -3.52 3.25 -4.41
C ASP A 51 -3.92 3.77 -3.03
N ALA A 52 -4.99 3.22 -2.45
CA ALA A 52 -5.39 3.55 -1.08
C ALA A 52 -4.28 3.24 -0.07
N PHE A 53 -3.64 2.07 -0.20
CA PHE A 53 -2.50 1.69 0.63
C PHE A 53 -1.29 2.63 0.41
N ALA A 54 -0.99 2.99 -0.84
CA ALA A 54 0.09 3.92 -1.14
C ALA A 54 -0.12 5.30 -0.50
N ALA A 55 -1.36 5.80 -0.49
CA ALA A 55 -1.71 7.05 0.18
C ALA A 55 -1.47 6.97 1.70
N LEU A 56 -1.86 5.87 2.35
CA LEU A 56 -1.60 5.65 3.78
C LEU A 56 -0.10 5.63 4.09
N ARG A 57 0.69 4.92 3.28
CA ARG A 57 2.15 4.88 3.41
C ARG A 57 2.77 6.27 3.26
N MET A 58 2.32 7.05 2.29
CA MET A 58 2.78 8.42 2.08
C MET A 58 2.49 9.29 3.31
N ASN A 59 1.28 9.21 3.86
CA ASN A 59 0.91 9.94 5.08
C ASN A 59 1.82 9.58 6.26
N ARG A 60 2.16 8.29 6.44
CA ARG A 60 3.08 7.84 7.49
C ARG A 60 4.48 8.44 7.33
N HIS A 61 5.02 8.44 6.11
CA HIS A 61 6.35 8.99 5.84
C HIS A 61 6.39 10.52 6.02
N ILE A 62 5.32 11.22 5.69
CA ILE A 62 5.19 12.67 5.95
C ILE A 62 5.17 12.95 7.45
N ASP A 63 4.37 12.23 8.24
CA ASP A 63 4.33 12.39 9.70
C ASP A 63 5.72 12.14 10.33
N HIS A 64 6.42 11.10 9.89
CA HIS A 64 7.77 10.78 10.38
C HIS A 64 8.77 11.89 10.04
N ALA A 65 8.74 12.43 8.81
CA ALA A 65 9.61 13.54 8.39
C ALA A 65 9.36 14.82 9.19
N LEU A 66 8.09 15.12 9.50
CA LEU A 66 7.72 16.29 10.30
C LEU A 66 8.08 16.15 11.79
N LYS A 67 8.07 14.92 12.35
CA LYS A 67 8.50 14.68 13.73
C LYS A 67 10.02 14.66 13.87
N GLY A 68 10.73 14.09 12.90
CA GLY A 68 12.20 14.03 12.90
C GLY A 68 12.87 15.41 12.83
N THR A 69 12.29 16.33 12.04
CA THR A 69 12.79 17.71 11.93
C THR A 69 12.60 18.52 13.21
N LYS A 70 11.46 18.36 13.92
CA LYS A 70 11.21 19.07 15.19
C LYS A 70 12.18 18.70 16.32
N LEU A 71 12.64 17.44 16.35
CA LEU A 71 13.55 16.96 17.40
C LEU A 71 15.00 17.43 17.15
N ASP A 72 15.44 17.48 15.89
CA ASP A 72 16.79 17.94 15.51
C ASP A 72 16.96 19.46 15.73
N ASP A 73 15.89 20.24 15.50
CA ASP A 73 15.90 21.71 15.66
C ASP A 73 16.01 22.12 17.14
N TRP A 74 15.38 21.37 18.06
CA TRP A 74 15.44 21.64 19.50
C TRP A 74 16.77 21.20 20.15
N SER A 75 17.44 20.18 19.60
CA SER A 75 18.71 19.66 20.15
C SER A 75 19.94 20.52 19.82
N LYS A 76 19.81 21.53 18.96
CA LYS A 76 20.91 22.45 18.56
C LYS A 76 20.89 23.81 19.26
N SER A 77 19.95 24.05 20.18
CA SER A 77 19.97 25.22 21.07
C SER A 77 20.46 24.85 22.45
N ASN A 78 21.78 24.68 22.61
CA ASN A 78 22.46 24.87 23.89
C ASN A 78 23.90 25.36 23.67
#